data_AF-A0A226Q2F2-F1
#
_entry.id   AF-A0A226Q2F2-F1
#
_cell.length_a   1.000
_cell.length_b   1.000
_cell.length_c   1.000
_cell.angle_alpha   90.00
_cell.angle_beta   90.00
_cell.angle_gamma   90.00
#
_symmetry.space_group_name_H-M   'P 1'
#
loop_
_entity.id
_entity.type
_entity.pdbx_description
1 polymer ?
#
loop_
_entity_poly.entity_id
_entity_poly.type
_entity_poly.pdbx_seq_one_letter_code
_entity_poly.pdbx_strand_id
1 'polypeptide(L)'
;MNWKRAFWMLAAVNAAVLVWAVAWLFEPASPVKRPARPNMEGASFTVYSKKEHLNAVINDYLTEKTKGHRLQYDVWLADRVYVSSEIPILGRSVELVVSFVPKVVKGGNVELTEPTISLGDWKLPVTSVLRYLQKHAPLPDEVAIDPEHTRVYVALTDIRFGNGYQVAAKKIDLAADEIVFTLTIPTKQHQ
;
A
#
# COMPACT_ATOMS: atom_id res chain seq x y z
N MET A 1 -45.69 -66.08 -49.50
CA MET A 1 -44.84 -66.32 -48.31
C MET A 1 -43.95 -65.11 -48.03
N ASN A 2 -44.52 -63.89 -47.99
CA ASN A 2 -43.72 -62.65 -48.10
C ASN A 2 -43.89 -61.72 -46.89
N TRP A 3 -44.93 -61.92 -46.06
CA TRP A 3 -45.21 -61.07 -44.90
C TRP A 3 -44.19 -61.23 -43.77
N LYS A 4 -43.67 -62.46 -43.56
CA LYS A 4 -42.64 -62.73 -42.55
C LYS A 4 -41.33 -62.00 -42.87
N ARG A 5 -40.95 -61.91 -44.15
CA ARG A 5 -39.75 -61.19 -44.60
C ARG A 5 -39.92 -59.68 -44.46
N ALA A 6 -41.08 -59.14 -44.83
CA ALA A 6 -41.40 -57.72 -44.66
C ALA A 6 -41.40 -57.32 -43.18
N PHE A 7 -41.91 -58.17 -42.29
CA PHE A 7 -41.88 -57.96 -40.84
C PHE A 7 -40.45 -57.90 -40.29
N TRP A 8 -39.60 -58.88 -40.64
CA TRP A 8 -38.20 -58.90 -40.20
C TRP A 8 -37.38 -57.75 -40.80
N MET A 9 -37.67 -57.32 -42.02
CA MET A 9 -37.02 -56.16 -42.64
C MET A 9 -37.39 -54.86 -41.90
N LEU A 10 -38.68 -54.67 -41.57
CA LEU A 10 -39.14 -53.52 -40.82
C LEU A 10 -38.58 -53.49 -39.39
N ALA A 11 -38.49 -54.66 -38.74
CA ALA A 11 -37.88 -54.80 -37.43
C ALA A 11 -36.39 -54.43 -37.43
N ALA A 12 -35.64 -54.87 -38.46
CA ALA A 12 -34.22 -54.53 -38.61
C ALA A 12 -34.00 -53.02 -38.82
N VAL A 13 -34.86 -52.36 -39.62
CA VAL A 13 -34.80 -50.91 -39.83
C VAL A 13 -35.08 -50.15 -38.53
N ASN A 14 -36.11 -50.54 -37.77
CA ASN A 14 -36.40 -49.91 -36.47
C ASN A 14 -35.27 -50.10 -35.47
N ALA A 15 -34.67 -51.30 -35.42
CA ALA A 15 -33.51 -51.56 -34.57
C ALA A 15 -32.30 -50.68 -34.96
N ALA A 16 -32.03 -50.52 -36.27
CA ALA A 16 -30.97 -49.65 -36.75
C ALA A 16 -31.19 -48.18 -36.37
N VAL A 17 -32.42 -47.67 -36.48
CA VAL A 17 -32.78 -46.31 -36.07
C VAL A 17 -32.59 -46.11 -34.56
N LEU A 18 -32.99 -47.09 -33.75
CA LEU A 18 -32.80 -47.05 -32.30
C LEU A 18 -31.32 -47.03 -31.91
N VAL A 19 -30.50 -47.89 -32.52
CA VAL A 19 -29.05 -47.93 -32.28
C VAL A 19 -28.39 -46.62 -32.67
N TRP A 20 -28.79 -46.04 -33.80
CA TRP A 20 -28.25 -44.76 -34.26
C TRP A 20 -28.62 -43.61 -33.32
N ALA A 21 -29.88 -43.54 -32.87
CA ALA A 21 -30.32 -42.53 -31.91
C ALA A 21 -29.56 -42.63 -30.57
N VAL A 22 -29.35 -43.85 -30.07
CA VAL A 22 -28.57 -44.11 -28.85
C VAL A 22 -27.12 -43.66 -29.03
N ALA A 23 -26.47 -44.04 -30.14
CA ALA A 23 -25.09 -43.63 -30.41
C ALA A 23 -24.92 -42.10 -30.44
N TRP A 24 -25.91 -41.38 -31.00
CA TRP A 24 -25.90 -39.92 -31.06
C TRP A 24 -26.09 -39.25 -29.70
N LEU A 25 -26.91 -39.82 -28.82
CA LEU A 25 -27.13 -39.33 -27.45
C LEU A 25 -25.90 -39.48 -26.54
N PHE A 26 -25.05 -40.46 -26.81
CA PHE A 26 -23.85 -40.73 -26.02
C PHE A 26 -22.57 -40.11 -26.61
N GLU A 27 -22.68 -39.23 -27.62
CA GLU A 27 -21.52 -38.46 -28.08
C GLU A 27 -21.00 -37.57 -26.94
N PRO A 28 -19.74 -37.77 -26.50
CA PRO A 28 -19.18 -36.99 -25.40
C PRO A 28 -19.09 -35.53 -25.81
N ALA A 29 -19.77 -34.65 -25.06
CA ALA A 29 -19.65 -33.22 -25.24
C ALA A 29 -18.18 -32.81 -25.14
N SER A 30 -17.73 -31.97 -26.07
CA SER A 30 -16.35 -31.48 -26.06
C SER A 30 -16.06 -30.80 -24.72
N PRO A 31 -14.94 -31.11 -24.04
CA PRO A 31 -14.64 -30.53 -22.75
C PRO A 31 -14.53 -29.01 -22.88
N VAL A 32 -15.36 -28.30 -22.11
CA VAL A 32 -15.31 -26.83 -22.04
C VAL A 32 -13.96 -26.45 -21.44
N LYS A 33 -13.05 -25.90 -22.25
CA LYS A 33 -11.77 -25.37 -21.81
C LYS A 33 -12.02 -24.19 -20.87
N ARG A 34 -12.00 -24.43 -19.55
CA ARG A 34 -12.02 -23.34 -18.58
C ARG A 34 -10.65 -22.67 -18.56
N PRO A 35 -10.57 -21.33 -18.64
CA PRO A 35 -9.31 -20.64 -18.46
C PRO A 35 -8.76 -20.94 -17.06
N ALA A 36 -7.45 -21.15 -16.98
CA ALA A 36 -6.76 -21.33 -15.70
C ALA A 36 -7.01 -20.10 -14.82
N ARG A 37 -7.32 -20.32 -13.53
CA ARG A 37 -7.41 -19.23 -12.56
C ARG A 37 -5.99 -18.70 -12.33
N PRO A 38 -5.74 -17.39 -12.49
CA PRO A 38 -4.43 -16.84 -12.19
C PRO A 38 -4.15 -17.04 -10.70
N ASN A 39 -2.97 -17.59 -10.39
CA ASN A 39 -2.48 -17.68 -9.03
C ASN A 39 -2.01 -16.28 -8.61
N MET A 40 -2.77 -15.60 -7.76
CA MET A 40 -2.41 -14.29 -7.23
C MET A 40 -2.09 -14.43 -5.75
N GLU A 41 -0.82 -14.23 -5.37
CA GLU A 41 -0.34 -14.24 -3.98
C GLU A 41 -0.78 -12.99 -3.18
N GLY A 42 -1.46 -12.06 -3.85
CA GLY A 42 -2.00 -10.84 -3.27
C GLY A 42 -2.49 -9.90 -4.36
N ALA A 43 -3.15 -8.81 -3.95
CA ALA A 43 -3.55 -7.75 -4.86
C ALA A 43 -2.67 -6.52 -4.61
N SER A 44 -2.05 -6.01 -5.67
CA SER A 44 -1.22 -4.80 -5.62
C SER A 44 -1.88 -3.71 -6.46
N PHE A 45 -2.07 -2.54 -5.87
CA PHE A 45 -2.71 -1.39 -6.49
C PHE A 45 -1.72 -0.24 -6.56
N THR A 46 -1.64 0.43 -7.71
CA THR A 46 -0.95 1.71 -7.81
C THR A 46 -1.95 2.82 -7.52
N VAL A 47 -1.68 3.60 -6.49
CA VAL A 47 -2.54 4.68 -6.00
C VAL A 47 -1.86 6.01 -6.30
N TYR A 48 -2.58 6.90 -6.96
CA TYR A 48 -2.19 8.28 -7.20
C TYR A 48 -2.88 9.17 -6.17
N SER A 49 -2.12 10.03 -5.52
CA SER A 49 -2.60 10.92 -4.48
C SER A 49 -2.01 12.33 -4.63
N LYS A 50 -2.60 13.26 -3.90
CA LYS A 50 -2.21 14.65 -3.77
C LYS A 50 -1.79 14.93 -2.32
N LYS A 51 -1.07 16.04 -2.12
CA LYS A 51 -0.63 16.49 -0.80
C LYS A 51 -1.77 16.62 0.19
N GLU A 52 -2.90 17.20 -0.23
CA GLU A 52 -4.07 17.43 0.64
C GLU A 52 -4.61 16.12 1.23
N HIS A 53 -4.82 15.10 0.40
CA HIS A 53 -5.30 13.79 0.86
C HIS A 53 -4.29 13.10 1.76
N LEU A 54 -3.00 13.20 1.42
CA LEU A 54 -1.95 12.56 2.21
C LEU A 54 -1.75 13.26 3.57
N ASN A 55 -1.91 14.58 3.64
CA ASN A 55 -1.89 15.33 4.90
C ASN A 55 -2.97 14.86 5.86
N ALA A 56 -4.19 14.60 5.37
CA ALA A 56 -5.26 14.04 6.19
C ALA A 56 -4.89 12.65 6.75
N VAL A 57 -4.35 11.77 5.91
CA VAL A 57 -3.93 10.42 6.32
C VAL A 57 -2.77 10.46 7.34
N ILE A 58 -1.79 11.33 7.12
CA ILE A 58 -0.66 11.51 8.05
C ILE A 58 -1.18 11.97 9.40
N ASN A 59 -2.04 12.99 9.43
CA ASN A 59 -2.58 13.53 10.67
C ASN A 59 -3.34 12.47 11.48
N ASP A 60 -4.18 11.67 10.82
CA ASP A 60 -4.94 10.60 11.47
C ASP A 60 -4.00 9.53 12.06
N TYR A 61 -2.99 9.10 11.31
CA TYR A 61 -2.01 8.11 11.76
C TYR A 61 -1.20 8.62 12.97
N LEU A 62 -0.71 9.87 12.90
CA LEU A 62 0.06 10.47 13.98
C LEU A 62 -0.79 10.67 15.23
N THR A 63 -2.03 11.14 15.08
CA THR A 63 -2.97 11.27 16.20
C THR A 63 -3.19 9.94 16.90
N GLU A 64 -3.31 8.83 16.16
CA GLU A 64 -3.46 7.50 16.76
C GLU A 64 -2.19 7.06 17.52
N LYS A 65 -1.01 7.25 16.92
CA LYS A 65 0.27 6.77 17.48
C LYS A 65 0.80 7.62 18.63
N THR A 66 0.44 8.90 18.70
CA THR A 66 0.94 9.85 19.70
C THR A 66 -0.04 10.11 20.83
N LYS A 67 -1.25 9.52 20.80
CA LYS A 67 -2.26 9.61 21.87
C LYS A 67 -1.64 9.41 23.26
N GLY A 68 -1.85 10.39 24.15
CA GLY A 68 -1.40 10.32 25.55
C GLY A 68 0.04 10.79 25.80
N HIS A 69 0.78 11.25 24.79
CA HIS A 69 2.11 11.80 24.96
C HIS A 69 2.09 13.31 25.27
N ARG A 70 3.09 13.74 26.04
CA ARG A 70 3.19 15.11 26.56
C ARG A 70 3.72 16.13 25.54
N LEU A 71 4.42 15.66 24.52
CA LEU A 71 4.98 16.46 23.43
C LEU A 71 4.16 16.19 22.18
N GLN A 72 3.56 17.22 21.61
CA GLN A 72 2.83 17.15 20.35
C GLN A 72 3.73 17.64 19.22
N TYR A 73 3.56 17.05 18.04
CA TYR A 73 4.20 17.49 16.83
C TYR A 73 3.24 17.35 15.67
N ASP A 74 3.31 18.30 14.75
CA ASP A 74 2.48 18.35 13.56
C ASP A 74 3.36 18.08 12.34
N VAL A 75 2.82 17.28 11.40
CA VAL A 75 3.50 16.98 10.14
C VAL A 75 2.56 17.30 8.99
N TRP A 76 3.06 18.06 8.01
CA TRP A 76 2.31 18.34 6.80
C TRP A 76 3.22 18.46 5.58
N LEU A 77 2.64 18.23 4.41
CA LEU A 77 3.28 18.30 3.10
C LEU A 77 2.86 19.60 2.41
N ALA A 78 3.86 20.37 1.98
CA ALA A 78 3.67 21.56 1.14
C ALA A 78 4.61 21.48 -0.08
N ASP A 79 5.58 22.39 -0.23
CA ASP A 79 6.72 22.23 -1.14
C ASP A 79 7.79 21.26 -0.57
N ARG A 80 7.81 21.13 0.76
CA ARG A 80 8.65 20.24 1.54
C ARG A 80 7.81 19.45 2.55
N VAL A 81 8.43 18.48 3.23
CA VAL A 81 7.83 17.85 4.41
C VAL A 81 8.15 18.73 5.61
N TYR A 82 7.13 19.28 6.26
CA TYR A 82 7.28 20.14 7.43
C TYR A 82 6.94 19.37 8.69
N VAL A 83 7.71 19.60 9.74
CA VAL A 83 7.50 19.09 11.09
C VAL A 83 7.55 20.29 12.03
N SER A 84 6.45 20.57 12.74
CA SER A 84 6.40 21.57 13.81
C SER A 84 6.31 20.89 15.17
N SER A 85 7.01 21.41 16.16
CA SER A 85 6.86 20.97 17.55
C SER A 85 7.17 22.11 18.52
N GLU A 86 6.45 22.14 19.62
CA GLU A 86 6.72 23.07 20.71
C GLU A 86 7.80 22.51 21.66
N ILE A 87 8.89 23.26 21.82
CA ILE A 87 10.01 22.87 22.69
C ILE A 87 10.20 23.89 23.82
N PRO A 88 10.40 23.43 25.08
CA PRO A 88 10.69 24.31 26.20
C PRO A 88 12.15 24.77 26.15
N ILE A 89 12.38 26.07 25.94
CA ILE A 89 13.69 26.72 25.97
C ILE A 89 13.64 27.83 27.01
N LEU A 90 14.54 27.78 28.01
CA LEU A 90 14.69 28.83 29.04
C LEU A 90 13.36 29.17 29.75
N GLY A 91 12.49 28.17 29.97
CA GLY A 91 11.19 28.35 30.63
C GLY A 91 10.09 28.95 29.74
N ARG A 92 10.33 29.10 28.43
CA ARG A 92 9.33 29.52 27.44
C ARG A 92 9.09 28.40 26.42
N SER A 93 7.84 28.24 25.98
CA SER A 93 7.53 27.38 24.83
C SER A 93 7.89 28.12 23.55
N VAL A 94 8.66 27.49 22.68
CA VAL A 94 9.04 28.04 21.37
C VAL A 94 8.65 27.04 20.30
N GLU A 95 7.97 27.52 19.26
CA GLU A 95 7.63 26.70 18.09
C GLU A 95 8.88 26.49 17.23
N LEU A 96 9.26 25.22 17.06
CA LEU A 96 10.34 24.80 16.18
C LEU A 96 9.73 24.19 14.92
N VAL A 97 10.09 24.73 13.75
CA VAL A 97 9.71 24.15 12.46
C VAL A 97 10.94 23.64 11.72
N VAL A 98 10.88 22.39 11.26
CA VAL A 98 11.92 21.76 10.44
C VAL A 98 11.31 21.28 9.15
N SER A 99 11.97 21.56 8.01
CA SER A 99 11.51 21.11 6.70
C SER A 99 12.52 20.21 6.01
N PHE A 100 12.03 19.20 5.29
CA PHE A 100 12.84 18.16 4.65
C PHE A 100 12.43 17.96 3.19
N VAL A 101 13.39 17.53 2.38
CA VAL A 101 13.14 17.05 1.01
C VAL A 101 12.89 15.54 1.08
N PRO A 102 11.74 15.03 0.62
CA PRO A 102 11.49 13.59 0.60
C PRO A 102 12.16 12.93 -0.59
N LYS A 103 12.75 11.77 -0.36
CA LYS A 103 13.39 10.92 -1.38
C LYS A 103 12.95 9.48 -1.21
N VAL A 104 12.38 8.90 -2.26
CA VAL A 104 12.03 7.47 -2.28
C VAL A 104 13.31 6.64 -2.42
N VAL A 105 13.51 5.69 -1.51
CA VAL A 105 14.63 4.75 -1.55
C VAL A 105 14.20 3.38 -2.09
N LYS A 106 15.18 2.52 -2.39
CA LYS A 106 14.93 1.16 -2.89
C LYS A 106 14.02 0.41 -1.90
N GLY A 107 12.98 -0.24 -2.43
CA GLY A 107 11.97 -0.94 -1.63
C GLY A 107 10.73 -0.10 -1.28
N GLY A 108 10.76 1.20 -1.57
CA GLY A 108 9.60 2.09 -1.41
C GLY A 108 9.46 2.71 -0.02
N ASN A 109 10.53 2.68 0.77
CA ASN A 109 10.68 3.52 1.96
C ASN A 109 11.07 4.95 1.56
N VAL A 110 11.04 5.88 2.52
CA VAL A 110 11.32 7.29 2.28
C VAL A 110 12.42 7.78 3.20
N GLU A 111 13.40 8.48 2.64
CA GLU A 111 14.36 9.28 3.37
C GLU A 111 13.97 10.76 3.28
N LEU A 112 13.99 11.45 4.40
CA LEU A 112 13.83 12.89 4.52
C LEU A 112 15.22 13.50 4.69
N THR A 113 15.64 14.31 3.71
CA THR A 113 16.98 14.87 3.62
C THR A 113 16.98 16.39 3.61
N GLU A 114 18.17 16.99 3.61
CA GLU A 114 18.39 18.44 3.49
C GLU A 114 17.63 19.29 4.54
N PRO A 115 17.65 18.91 5.83
CA PRO A 115 16.86 19.59 6.86
C PRO A 115 17.14 21.09 6.93
N THR A 116 16.07 21.89 6.88
CA THR A 116 16.12 23.34 7.04
C THR A 116 15.29 23.73 8.25
N ILE A 117 15.93 24.41 9.22
CA ILE A 117 15.30 24.79 10.48
C ILE A 117 14.86 26.25 10.40
N SER A 118 13.63 26.50 10.83
CA SER A 118 13.08 27.84 11.03
C SER A 118 12.77 28.03 12.51
N LEU A 119 13.50 28.94 13.15
CA LEU A 119 13.35 29.28 14.57
C LEU A 119 13.70 30.76 14.79
N GLY A 120 12.84 31.66 14.32
CA GLY A 120 13.12 33.11 14.34
C GLY A 120 14.51 33.43 13.77
N ASP A 121 15.29 34.24 14.49
CA ASP A 121 16.65 34.65 14.09
C ASP A 121 17.76 33.68 14.54
N TRP A 122 17.41 32.59 15.24
CA TRP A 122 18.40 31.72 15.89
C TRP A 122 18.91 30.65 14.93
N LYS A 123 20.23 30.61 14.73
CA LYS A 123 20.89 29.56 13.93
C LYS A 123 21.31 28.39 14.82
N LEU A 124 20.41 27.43 15.01
CA LEU A 124 20.74 26.19 15.70
C LEU A 124 21.38 25.16 14.75
N PRO A 125 22.40 24.41 15.20
CA PRO A 125 22.92 23.29 14.45
C PRO A 125 21.84 22.23 14.24
N VAL A 126 21.67 21.77 12.99
CA VAL A 126 20.69 20.75 12.61
C VAL A 126 20.83 19.48 13.45
N THR A 127 22.07 19.02 13.64
CA THR A 127 22.38 17.79 14.37
C THR A 127 21.88 17.83 15.80
N SER A 128 21.94 19.00 16.47
CA SER A 128 21.45 19.18 17.84
C SER A 128 19.93 19.07 17.91
N VAL A 129 19.22 19.65 16.94
CA VAL A 129 17.76 19.59 16.86
C VAL A 129 17.29 18.17 16.59
N LEU A 130 17.89 17.47 15.62
CA LEU A 130 17.55 16.08 15.32
C LEU A 130 17.80 15.16 16.52
N ARG A 131 18.90 15.37 17.25
CA ARG A 131 19.21 14.60 18.47
C ARG A 131 18.20 14.87 19.60
N TYR A 132 17.73 16.11 19.72
CA TYR A 132 16.68 16.44 20.68
C TYR A 132 15.37 15.73 20.33
N LEU A 133 14.93 15.83 19.06
CA LEU A 133 13.71 15.15 18.59
C LEU A 133 13.82 13.63 18.78
N GLN A 134 14.96 13.03 18.44
CA GLN A 134 15.20 11.60 18.63
C GLN A 134 15.03 11.14 20.09
N LYS A 135 15.37 12.00 21.07
CA LYS A 135 15.33 11.65 22.50
C LYS A 135 13.99 11.98 23.16
N HIS A 136 13.26 12.97 22.65
CA HIS A 136 12.14 13.58 23.36
C HIS A 136 10.81 13.55 22.59
N ALA A 137 10.83 13.37 21.27
CA ALA A 137 9.61 13.27 20.49
C ALA A 137 9.05 11.83 20.54
N PRO A 138 7.72 11.66 20.67
CA PRO A 138 7.08 10.35 20.61
C PRO A 138 6.98 9.87 19.15
N LEU A 139 8.09 9.34 18.62
CA LEU A 139 8.16 8.86 17.25
C LEU A 139 7.57 7.45 17.12
N PRO A 140 6.81 7.15 16.05
CA PRO A 140 6.42 5.79 15.71
C PRO A 140 7.66 4.91 15.46
N ASP A 141 7.54 3.60 15.70
CA ASP A 141 8.63 2.63 15.49
C ASP A 141 9.14 2.61 14.04
N GLU A 142 8.28 3.00 13.10
CA GLU A 142 8.56 3.07 11.67
C GLU A 142 9.38 4.31 11.27
N VAL A 143 9.73 5.18 12.22
CA VAL A 143 10.48 6.42 12.00
C VAL A 143 11.79 6.39 12.78
N ALA A 144 12.91 6.49 12.06
CA ALA A 144 14.25 6.55 12.65
C ALA A 144 14.96 7.86 12.28
N ILE A 145 15.42 8.61 13.29
CA ILE A 145 16.23 9.81 13.07
C ILE A 145 17.71 9.44 13.10
N ASP A 146 18.47 9.93 12.11
CA ASP A 146 19.93 9.79 12.00
C ASP A 146 20.56 11.19 12.03
N PRO A 147 20.89 11.70 13.24
CA PRO A 147 21.44 13.05 13.40
C PRO A 147 22.81 13.22 12.74
N GLU A 148 23.62 12.15 12.68
CA GLU A 148 24.99 12.20 12.15
C GLU A 148 25.00 12.41 10.63
N HIS A 149 24.04 11.82 9.92
CA HIS A 149 23.85 12.02 8.49
C HIS A 149 22.76 13.07 8.16
N THR A 150 22.26 13.80 9.17
CA THR A 150 21.23 14.84 9.01
C THR A 150 19.99 14.38 8.23
N ARG A 151 19.52 13.16 8.49
CA ARG A 151 18.37 12.57 7.77
C ARG A 151 17.39 11.90 8.70
N VAL A 152 16.17 11.72 8.22
CA VAL A 152 15.15 10.89 8.89
C VAL A 152 14.71 9.79 7.92
N TYR A 153 14.68 8.56 8.40
CA TYR A 153 14.23 7.39 7.66
C TYR A 153 12.80 7.05 8.06
N VAL A 154 11.94 6.83 7.07
CA VAL A 154 10.54 6.41 7.24
C VAL A 154 10.35 5.07 6.55
N ALA A 155 10.18 4.02 7.36
CA ALA A 155 9.94 2.66 6.93
C ALA A 155 8.47 2.46 6.53
N LEU A 156 8.05 3.08 5.42
CA LEU A 156 6.66 2.98 4.91
C LEU A 156 6.18 1.53 4.77
N THR A 157 7.06 0.62 4.36
CA THR A 157 6.74 -0.81 4.18
C THR A 157 6.39 -1.53 5.47
N ASP A 158 6.80 -0.97 6.61
CA ASP A 158 6.62 -1.55 7.94
C ASP A 158 5.37 -1.00 8.62
N ILE A 159 4.80 0.09 8.09
CA ILE A 159 3.52 0.61 8.53
C ILE A 159 2.45 -0.44 8.20
N ARG A 160 1.74 -0.89 9.24
CA ARG A 160 0.63 -1.84 9.13
C ARG A 160 -0.67 -1.10 9.34
N PHE A 161 -1.47 -0.98 8.27
CA PHE A 161 -2.82 -0.45 8.36
C PHE A 161 -3.83 -1.60 8.49
N GLY A 162 -4.68 -1.55 9.52
CA GLY A 162 -5.79 -2.49 9.73
C GLY A 162 -5.38 -3.96 9.59
N ASN A 163 -5.95 -4.65 8.60
CA ASN A 163 -5.77 -6.09 8.34
C ASN A 163 -4.42 -6.46 7.68
N GLY A 164 -3.36 -5.68 7.91
CA GLY A 164 -2.01 -5.96 7.40
C GLY A 164 -1.72 -5.36 6.02
N TYR A 165 -2.45 -4.33 5.60
CA TYR A 165 -2.12 -3.60 4.37
C TYR A 165 -0.72 -3.00 4.45
N GLN A 166 0.03 -3.11 3.36
CA GLN A 166 1.37 -2.55 3.22
C GLN A 166 1.37 -1.42 2.20
N VAL A 167 2.15 -0.38 2.48
CA VAL A 167 2.30 0.78 1.59
C VAL A 167 3.76 0.96 1.23
N ALA A 168 4.04 1.23 -0.03
CA ALA A 168 5.38 1.52 -0.53
C ALA A 168 5.33 2.72 -1.49
N ALA A 169 6.17 3.72 -1.28
CA ALA A 169 6.28 4.86 -2.18
C ALA A 169 6.94 4.43 -3.51
N LYS A 170 6.38 4.91 -4.62
CA LYS A 170 7.01 4.84 -5.96
C LYS A 170 7.60 6.18 -6.36
N LYS A 171 6.86 7.26 -6.14
CA LYS A 171 7.26 8.62 -6.50
C LYS A 171 6.65 9.60 -5.52
N ILE A 172 7.44 10.56 -5.07
CA ILE A 172 6.97 11.69 -4.27
C ILE A 172 7.55 12.95 -4.90
N ASP A 173 6.71 13.71 -5.60
CA ASP A 173 7.04 15.01 -6.13
C ASP A 173 6.09 16.04 -5.52
N LEU A 174 6.56 16.70 -4.45
CA LEU A 174 5.77 17.69 -3.72
C LEU A 174 5.57 18.98 -4.52
N ALA A 175 6.51 19.32 -5.41
CA ALA A 175 6.41 20.52 -6.25
C ALA A 175 5.32 20.35 -7.32
N ALA A 176 5.25 19.17 -7.94
CA ALA A 176 4.25 18.84 -8.94
C ALA A 176 2.91 18.33 -8.35
N ASP A 177 2.81 18.21 -7.02
CA ASP A 177 1.66 17.59 -6.33
C ASP A 177 1.36 16.15 -6.84
N GLU A 178 2.41 15.42 -7.20
CA GLU A 178 2.33 14.07 -7.76
C GLU A 178 2.92 13.07 -6.78
N ILE A 179 2.05 12.29 -6.13
CA ILE A 179 2.46 11.31 -5.15
C ILE A 179 1.89 9.94 -5.53
N VAL A 180 2.77 8.96 -5.69
CA VAL A 180 2.42 7.63 -6.19
C VAL A 180 2.90 6.57 -5.21
N PHE A 181 1.96 5.72 -4.78
CA PHE A 181 2.22 4.62 -3.87
C PHE A 181 1.73 3.30 -4.44
N THR A 182 2.32 2.22 -3.94
CA THR A 182 1.83 0.86 -4.12
C THR A 182 1.17 0.44 -2.82
N LEU A 183 -0.11 0.08 -2.90
CA LEU A 183 -0.86 -0.53 -1.82
C LEU A 183 -0.91 -2.04 -2.07
N THR A 184 -0.38 -2.82 -1.14
CA THR A 184 -0.40 -4.29 -1.21
C THR A 184 -1.36 -4.81 -0.18
N ILE A 185 -2.38 -5.53 -0.67
CA ILE A 185 -3.35 -6.25 0.16
C ILE A 185 -2.91 -7.70 0.27
N PRO A 186 -2.46 -8.16 1.45
CA PRO A 186 -2.14 -9.57 1.64
C PRO A 186 -3.42 -10.39 1.55
N THR A 187 -3.47 -11.38 0.66
CA THR A 187 -4.49 -12.41 0.73
C THR A 187 -4.05 -13.42 1.78
N LYS A 188 -4.88 -13.64 2.82
CA LYS A 188 -4.62 -14.70 3.81
C LYS A 188 -4.58 -16.05 3.08
N GLN A 189 -3.39 -16.52 2.74
CA GLN A 189 -3.09 -17.95 2.73
C GLN A 189 -2.29 -18.24 3.99
N HIS A 190 -2.98 -18.26 5.12
CA HIS A 190 -2.50 -19.04 6.24
C HIS A 190 -3.05 -20.46 6.03
N GLN A 191 -2.10 -21.38 5.85
CA GLN A 191 -2.27 -22.83 5.89
C GLN A 191 -3.01 -23.27 7.15
#